data_AF-A0A7X6TT32-F1
#
_entry.id   AF-A0A7X6TT32-F1
#
_cell.length_a   1.000
_cell.length_b   1.000
_cell.length_c   1.000
_cell.angle_alpha   90.00
_cell.angle_beta   90.00
_cell.angle_gamma   90.00
#
_symmetry.space_group_name_H-M   'P 1'
#
loop_
_entity.id
_entity.type
_entity.pdbx_description
1 polymer ?
#
loop_
_entity_poly.entity_id
_entity_poly.type
_entity_poly.pdbx_seq_one_letter_code
_entity_poly.pdbx_strand_id
1 'polypeptide(L)'
;IQPELIHDDGLKKAFIKGAFLGSGSVSNPEKAYHLEFVVNSLELAEELRDLINTFGLTAKVIARKNTFIVYLKEGEQIVDILSIIGAFNSLFEFENVRIVKDMRNNVNRLVNCETANLSKTVNAAVRQVESIRLIERELGLQRLPKPLREMAEIRLEYPDESLKELGEILEPKVGKSGVNHRLRKIEKIADELRKGGL
;
A
#
# COMPACT_ATOMS: atom_id res chain seq x y z
N ILE A 1 24.41 35.99 1.77
CA ILE A 1 25.47 35.19 1.11
C ILE A 1 26.15 36.11 0.11
N GLN A 2 27.45 36.36 0.27
CA GLN A 2 28.17 37.28 -0.62
C GLN A 2 28.12 36.78 -2.08
N PRO A 3 27.74 37.61 -3.07
CA PRO A 3 27.59 37.18 -4.46
C PRO A 3 28.84 36.51 -5.03
N GLU A 4 30.03 36.92 -4.60
CA GLU A 4 31.32 36.38 -5.04
C GLU A 4 31.47 34.90 -4.65
N LEU A 5 30.78 34.44 -3.60
CA LEU A 5 30.82 33.05 -3.13
C LEU A 5 29.89 32.12 -3.93
N ILE A 6 29.01 32.66 -4.78
CA ILE A 6 27.94 31.90 -5.47
C ILE A 6 27.74 32.33 -6.93
N HIS A 7 28.75 32.94 -7.55
CA HIS A 7 28.64 33.53 -8.89
C HIS A 7 28.57 32.51 -10.04
N ASP A 8 29.01 31.28 -9.80
CA ASP A 8 28.85 30.15 -10.73
C ASP A 8 28.36 28.89 -10.01
N ASP A 9 27.87 27.91 -10.79
CA ASP A 9 27.25 26.71 -10.23
C ASP A 9 28.21 25.81 -9.43
N GLY A 10 29.51 25.81 -9.76
CA GLY A 10 30.53 25.09 -8.98
C GLY A 10 30.69 25.70 -7.59
N LEU A 11 30.74 27.02 -7.49
CA LEU A 11 30.80 27.72 -6.21
C LEU A 11 29.50 27.61 -5.41
N LYS A 12 28.34 27.68 -6.06
CA LYS A 12 27.05 27.39 -5.41
C LYS A 12 27.05 25.99 -4.77
N LYS A 13 27.49 24.97 -5.52
CA LYS A 13 27.63 23.58 -5.02
C LYS A 13 28.60 23.50 -3.84
N ALA A 14 29.76 24.15 -3.95
CA ALA A 14 30.76 24.19 -2.89
C ALA A 14 30.21 24.87 -1.61
N PHE A 15 29.45 25.96 -1.77
CA PHE A 15 28.79 26.65 -0.67
C PHE A 15 27.76 25.75 0.03
N ILE A 16 26.85 25.11 -0.74
CA ILE A 16 25.85 24.18 -0.19
C ILE A 16 26.53 23.02 0.53
N LYS A 17 27.61 22.46 -0.05
CA LYS A 17 28.41 21.41 0.59
C LYS A 17 29.01 21.89 1.92
N GLY A 18 29.59 23.08 1.95
CA GLY A 18 30.11 23.68 3.18
C GLY A 18 29.03 23.89 4.23
N ALA A 19 27.88 24.42 3.84
CA ALA A 19 26.72 24.58 4.71
C ALA A 19 26.22 23.24 5.26
N PHE A 20 26.20 22.19 4.43
CA PHE A 20 25.80 20.84 4.84
C PHE A 20 26.79 20.25 5.85
N LEU A 21 28.10 20.39 5.64
CA LEU A 21 29.10 19.91 6.59
C LEU A 21 29.05 20.66 7.93
N GLY A 22 28.72 21.96 7.91
CA GLY A 22 28.67 22.79 9.11
C GLY A 22 27.36 22.71 9.90
N SER A 23 26.24 22.40 9.24
CA SER A 23 24.90 22.51 9.85
C SER A 23 23.87 21.51 9.33
N GLY A 24 24.27 20.65 8.40
CA GLY A 24 23.39 19.73 7.69
C GLY A 24 23.22 18.39 8.41
N SER A 25 22.07 17.76 8.24
CA SER A 25 21.86 16.36 8.61
C SER A 25 20.80 15.70 7.74
N VAL A 26 20.86 14.37 7.65
CA VAL A 26 19.86 13.54 6.96
C VAL A 26 19.31 12.53 7.95
N SER A 27 17.99 12.45 8.04
CA SER A 27 17.31 11.43 8.84
C SER A 27 17.46 10.05 8.20
N ASN A 28 17.43 9.00 9.02
CA ASN A 28 17.41 7.64 8.51
C ASN A 28 16.16 7.43 7.61
N PRO A 29 16.33 7.09 6.31
CA PRO A 29 15.22 6.93 5.36
C PRO A 29 14.24 5.82 5.71
N GLU A 30 14.62 4.86 6.57
CA GLU A 30 13.68 3.88 7.12
C GLU A 30 12.56 4.57 7.91
N LYS A 31 12.91 5.61 8.68
CA LYS A 31 11.98 6.34 9.56
C LYS A 31 11.26 7.46 8.82
N ALA A 32 12.01 8.39 8.23
CA ALA A 32 11.46 9.57 7.59
C ALA A 32 12.40 10.14 6.53
N TYR A 33 11.81 10.72 5.48
CA TYR A 33 12.55 11.52 4.51
C TYR A 33 12.63 12.95 5.03
N HIS A 34 13.82 13.31 5.50
CA HIS A 34 14.09 14.64 6.01
C HIS A 34 15.59 14.92 5.91
N LEU A 35 15.93 15.97 5.18
CA LEU A 35 17.24 16.59 5.18
C LEU A 35 17.06 18.01 5.70
N GLU A 36 17.94 18.46 6.60
CA GLU A 36 17.88 19.79 7.16
C GLU A 36 19.24 20.47 7.27
N PHE A 37 19.23 21.80 7.25
CA PHE A 37 20.33 22.71 7.64
C PHE A 37 19.85 23.58 8.79
N VAL A 38 20.59 23.61 9.90
CA VAL A 38 20.24 24.41 11.09
C VAL A 38 21.08 25.67 11.15
N VAL A 39 20.45 26.84 11.00
CA VAL A 39 21.13 28.15 11.01
C VAL A 39 20.53 29.08 12.06
N ASN A 40 21.31 30.08 12.50
CA ASN A 40 20.93 30.98 13.59
C ASN A 40 20.35 32.33 13.12
N SER A 41 20.23 32.55 11.81
CA SER A 41 19.68 33.77 11.22
C SER A 41 18.61 33.41 10.18
N LEU A 42 17.48 34.13 10.21
CA LEU A 42 16.41 33.95 9.22
C LEU A 42 16.89 34.36 7.83
N GLU A 43 17.63 35.47 7.74
CA GLU A 43 18.19 35.98 6.49
C GLU A 43 19.06 34.90 5.82
N LEU A 44 19.98 34.29 6.58
CA LEU A 44 20.81 33.20 6.07
C LEU A 44 19.97 31.97 5.66
N ALA A 45 18.90 31.67 6.38
CA ALA A 45 18.02 30.55 6.05
C ALA A 45 17.29 30.78 4.73
N GLU A 46 16.79 31.99 4.49
CA GLU A 46 16.11 32.37 3.26
C GLU A 46 17.06 32.41 2.07
N GLU A 47 18.26 32.99 2.24
CA GLU A 47 19.29 32.99 1.20
C GLU A 47 19.76 31.57 0.86
N LEU A 48 19.97 30.71 1.86
CA LEU A 48 20.35 29.32 1.64
C LEU A 48 19.23 28.53 0.96
N ARG A 49 17.97 28.76 1.35
CA ARG A 49 16.79 28.17 0.67
C ARG A 49 16.79 28.55 -0.80
N ASP A 50 16.95 29.83 -1.12
CA ASP A 50 16.89 30.32 -2.50
C ASP A 50 18.06 29.80 -3.32
N LEU A 51 19.26 29.72 -2.73
CA LEU A 51 20.43 29.10 -3.33
C LEU A 51 20.17 27.63 -3.68
N ILE A 52 19.66 26.83 -2.74
CA ILE A 52 19.32 25.42 -2.96
C ILE A 52 18.27 25.29 -4.07
N ASN A 53 17.26 26.15 -4.07
CA ASN A 53 16.15 26.10 -5.03
C ASN A 53 16.58 26.53 -6.45
N THR A 54 17.74 27.19 -6.63
CA THR A 54 18.29 27.45 -7.96
C THR A 54 18.63 26.17 -8.74
N PHE A 55 18.76 25.03 -8.05
CA PHE A 55 18.95 23.70 -8.65
C PHE A 55 17.64 22.93 -8.90
N GLY A 56 16.48 23.60 -8.85
CA GLY A 56 15.16 22.99 -9.11
C GLY A 56 14.58 22.23 -7.91
N LEU A 57 15.18 22.40 -6.73
CA LEU A 57 14.68 21.84 -5.47
C LEU A 57 13.59 22.74 -4.86
N THR A 58 12.87 22.21 -3.87
CA THR A 58 11.77 22.91 -3.18
C THR A 58 12.01 22.99 -1.67
N ALA A 59 13.21 23.42 -1.30
CA ALA A 59 13.59 23.65 0.09
C ALA A 59 12.66 24.68 0.75
N LYS A 60 12.35 24.45 2.02
CA LYS A 60 11.48 25.30 2.84
C LYS A 60 12.20 25.73 4.10
N VAL A 61 11.78 26.86 4.68
CA VAL A 61 12.30 27.37 5.95
C VAL A 61 11.24 27.21 7.04
N ILE A 62 11.64 26.79 8.23
CA ILE A 62 10.80 26.79 9.43
C ILE A 62 11.59 27.32 10.62
N ALA A 63 10.97 28.15 11.46
CA ALA A 63 11.55 28.58 12.72
C ALA A 63 11.41 27.48 13.79
N ARG A 64 12.49 27.22 14.54
CA ARG A 64 12.49 26.26 15.65
C ARG A 64 13.23 26.86 16.84
N LYS A 65 12.48 27.28 17.86
CA LYS A 65 13.02 28.00 19.02
C LYS A 65 13.80 29.24 18.56
N ASN A 66 15.12 29.28 18.79
CA ASN A 66 16.00 30.38 18.43
C ASN A 66 16.82 30.10 17.16
N THR A 67 16.48 29.06 16.40
CA THR A 67 17.14 28.72 15.13
C THR A 67 16.13 28.62 14.00
N PHE A 68 16.64 28.55 12.79
CA PHE A 68 15.89 28.39 11.55
C PHE A 68 16.38 27.14 10.84
N ILE A 69 15.45 26.39 10.28
CA ILE A 69 15.73 25.11 9.62
C ILE A 69 15.36 25.25 8.15
N VAL A 70 16.35 25.10 7.27
CA VAL A 70 16.14 24.90 5.83
C VAL A 70 16.02 23.40 5.58
N TYR A 71 14.94 22.92 4.98
CA TYR A 71 14.71 21.47 4.88
C TYR A 71 14.08 21.01 3.57
N LEU A 72 14.30 19.73 3.27
CA LEU A 72 13.69 18.95 2.19
C LEU A 72 13.03 17.69 2.79
N LYS A 73 11.82 17.36 2.32
CA LYS A 73 11.06 16.17 2.77
C LYS A 73 10.80 15.13 1.69
N GLU A 74 11.09 15.45 0.44
CA GLU A 74 10.89 14.51 -0.67
C GLU A 74 12.16 13.69 -0.88
N GLY A 75 12.00 12.36 -0.93
CA GLY A 75 13.14 11.44 -1.03
C GLY A 75 13.97 11.64 -2.30
N GLU A 76 13.32 12.00 -3.42
CA GLU A 76 13.99 12.33 -4.69
C GLU A 76 14.85 13.59 -4.55
N GLN A 77 14.29 14.66 -3.99
CA GLN A 77 15.03 15.91 -3.77
C GLN A 77 16.19 15.77 -2.77
N ILE A 78 16.07 14.87 -1.79
CA ILE A 78 17.18 14.53 -0.88
C ILE A 78 18.32 13.85 -1.64
N VAL A 79 18.00 12.97 -2.60
CA VAL A 79 19.00 12.32 -3.45
C VAL A 79 19.65 13.33 -4.40
N ASP A 80 18.87 14.23 -4.98
CA ASP A 80 19.38 15.29 -5.84
C ASP A 80 20.37 16.21 -5.09
N ILE A 81 20.04 16.66 -3.88
CA ILE A 81 20.96 17.52 -3.11
C ILE A 81 22.21 16.76 -2.65
N LEU A 82 22.11 15.47 -2.31
CA LEU A 82 23.28 14.63 -2.03
C LEU A 82 24.19 14.50 -3.25
N SER A 83 23.61 14.42 -4.45
CA SER A 83 24.35 14.43 -5.72
C SER A 83 25.03 15.78 -5.97
N ILE A 84 24.32 16.89 -5.76
CA ILE A 84 24.81 18.27 -5.91
C ILE A 84 26.04 18.53 -5.03
N ILE A 85 26.06 18.02 -3.79
CA ILE A 85 27.19 18.17 -2.86
C ILE A 85 28.28 17.08 -3.00
N GLY A 86 28.08 16.11 -3.89
CA GLY A 86 29.01 15.01 -4.17
C GLY A 86 29.09 13.93 -3.09
N ALA A 87 28.02 13.73 -2.31
CA ALA A 87 27.91 12.73 -1.25
C ALA A 87 27.43 11.37 -1.80
N PHE A 88 28.09 10.82 -2.81
CA PHE A 88 27.62 9.65 -3.56
C PHE A 88 27.44 8.39 -2.71
N ASN A 89 28.33 8.13 -1.73
CA ASN A 89 28.17 6.97 -0.85
C ASN A 89 26.88 7.04 -0.02
N SER A 90 26.63 8.19 0.61
CA SER A 90 25.40 8.43 1.37
C SER A 90 24.15 8.42 0.47
N LEU A 91 24.28 8.91 -0.77
CA LEU A 91 23.22 8.82 -1.77
C LEU A 91 22.86 7.36 -2.06
N PHE A 92 23.84 6.51 -2.36
CA PHE A 92 23.60 5.10 -2.66
C PHE A 92 23.01 4.34 -1.47
N GLU A 93 23.49 4.61 -0.26
CA GLU A 93 22.89 4.05 0.96
C GLU A 93 21.44 4.48 1.13
N PHE A 94 21.14 5.76 0.91
CA PHE A 94 19.80 6.30 1.00
C PHE A 94 18.84 5.67 -0.04
N GLU A 95 19.28 5.59 -1.30
CA GLU A 95 18.51 4.97 -2.39
C GLU A 95 18.27 3.48 -2.14
N ASN A 96 19.27 2.73 -1.68
CA ASN A 96 19.11 1.31 -1.39
C ASN A 96 18.01 1.07 -0.33
N VAL A 97 17.99 1.88 0.74
CA VAL A 97 16.92 1.81 1.74
C VAL A 97 15.56 2.18 1.12
N ARG A 98 15.50 3.21 0.27
CA ARG A 98 14.24 3.62 -0.39
C ARG A 98 13.67 2.51 -1.27
N ILE A 99 14.51 1.90 -2.11
CA ILE A 99 14.14 0.79 -2.99
C ILE A 99 13.60 -0.40 -2.17
N VAL A 100 14.32 -0.82 -1.13
CA VAL A 100 13.90 -1.96 -0.29
C VAL A 100 12.59 -1.66 0.42
N LYS A 101 12.42 -0.43 0.93
CA LYS A 101 11.18 0.00 1.60
C LYS A 101 9.99 -0.01 0.64
N ASP A 102 10.17 0.50 -0.58
CA ASP A 102 9.11 0.53 -1.59
C ASP A 102 8.74 -0.89 -2.05
N MET A 103 9.72 -1.77 -2.24
CA MET A 103 9.49 -3.17 -2.55
C MET A 103 8.70 -3.88 -1.45
N ARG A 104 9.10 -3.71 -0.18
CA ARG A 104 8.38 -4.28 0.99
C ARG A 104 6.96 -3.76 1.08
N ASN A 105 6.75 -2.46 0.90
CA ASN A 105 5.41 -1.86 0.93
C ASN A 105 4.54 -2.40 -0.21
N ASN A 106 5.10 -2.60 -1.40
CA ASN A 106 4.38 -3.18 -2.51
C ASN A 106 3.96 -4.63 -2.24
N VAL A 107 4.89 -5.45 -1.74
CA VAL A 107 4.63 -6.84 -1.34
C VAL A 107 3.57 -6.91 -0.25
N ASN A 108 3.67 -6.09 0.79
CA ASN A 108 2.69 -6.06 1.87
C ASN A 108 1.29 -5.73 1.37
N ARG A 109 1.15 -4.76 0.46
CA ARG A 109 -0.15 -4.43 -0.15
C ARG A 109 -0.71 -5.60 -0.96
N LEU A 110 0.13 -6.28 -1.73
CA LEU A 110 -0.27 -7.43 -2.53
C LEU A 110 -0.76 -8.59 -1.63
N VAL A 111 0.07 -9.00 -0.67
CA VAL A 111 -0.23 -10.10 0.26
C VAL A 111 -1.48 -9.79 1.09
N ASN A 112 -1.66 -8.55 1.54
CA ASN A 112 -2.87 -8.15 2.27
C ASN A 112 -4.13 -8.28 1.40
N CYS A 113 -4.04 -7.88 0.12
CA CYS A 113 -5.16 -8.01 -0.82
C CYS A 113 -5.51 -9.48 -1.07
N GLU A 114 -4.51 -10.31 -1.35
CA GLU A 114 -4.69 -11.76 -1.57
C GLU A 114 -5.27 -12.44 -0.34
N THR A 115 -4.70 -12.17 0.84
CA THR A 115 -5.18 -12.71 2.11
C THR A 115 -6.64 -12.32 2.37
N ALA A 116 -6.99 -11.05 2.19
CA ALA A 116 -8.38 -10.59 2.36
C ALA A 116 -9.35 -11.25 1.36
N ASN A 117 -8.93 -11.47 0.12
CA ASN A 117 -9.74 -12.15 -0.89
C ASN A 117 -9.90 -13.64 -0.59
N LEU A 118 -8.84 -14.31 -0.13
CA LEU A 118 -8.87 -15.70 0.29
C LEU A 118 -9.79 -15.87 1.50
N SER A 119 -9.64 -15.05 2.54
CA SER A 119 -10.52 -15.10 3.72
C SER A 119 -12.00 -14.89 3.36
N LYS A 120 -12.33 -13.98 2.45
CA LYS A 120 -13.72 -13.80 1.97
C LYS A 120 -14.24 -15.05 1.27
N THR A 121 -13.40 -15.70 0.47
CA THR A 121 -13.75 -16.92 -0.28
C THR A 121 -13.98 -18.08 0.68
N VAL A 122 -13.07 -18.32 1.63
CA VAL A 122 -13.19 -19.35 2.67
C VAL A 122 -14.44 -19.14 3.52
N ASN A 123 -14.67 -17.90 3.98
CA ASN A 123 -15.86 -17.61 4.79
C ASN A 123 -17.17 -17.81 4.01
N ALA A 124 -17.20 -17.51 2.71
CA ALA A 124 -18.35 -17.80 1.87
C ALA A 124 -18.56 -19.31 1.70
N ALA A 125 -17.49 -20.04 1.43
CA ALA A 125 -17.47 -21.49 1.32
C ALA A 125 -18.05 -22.18 2.57
N VAL A 126 -17.62 -21.77 3.76
CA VAL A 126 -18.11 -22.28 5.06
C VAL A 126 -19.60 -21.97 5.23
N ARG A 127 -20.02 -20.71 5.04
CA ARG A 127 -21.43 -20.31 5.17
C ARG A 127 -22.36 -21.06 4.23
N GLN A 128 -21.91 -21.33 3.00
CA GLN A 128 -22.66 -22.10 2.01
C GLN A 128 -22.88 -23.53 2.49
N VAL A 129 -21.83 -24.19 2.97
CA VAL A 129 -21.91 -25.56 3.52
C VAL A 129 -22.85 -25.61 4.73
N GLU A 130 -22.73 -24.68 5.67
CA GLU A 130 -23.62 -24.61 6.83
C GLU A 130 -25.09 -24.39 6.43
N SER A 131 -25.34 -23.52 5.45
CA SER A 131 -26.68 -23.24 4.94
C SER A 131 -27.29 -24.47 4.26
N ILE A 132 -26.49 -25.20 3.47
CA ILE A 132 -26.94 -26.45 2.85
C ILE A 132 -27.26 -27.51 3.90
N ARG A 133 -26.39 -27.70 4.91
CA ARG A 133 -26.61 -28.67 6.00
C ARG A 133 -27.84 -28.33 6.83
N LEU A 134 -28.16 -27.05 7.03
CA LEU A 134 -29.40 -26.63 7.68
C LEU A 134 -30.62 -27.07 6.86
N ILE A 135 -30.63 -26.79 5.56
CA ILE A 135 -31.74 -27.20 4.68
C ILE A 135 -31.89 -28.72 4.66
N GLU A 136 -30.78 -29.45 4.57
CA GLU A 136 -30.77 -30.91 4.61
C GLU A 136 -31.46 -31.46 5.86
N ARG A 137 -31.18 -30.88 7.03
CA ARG A 137 -31.76 -31.32 8.31
C ARG A 137 -33.23 -30.96 8.48
N GLU A 138 -33.62 -29.73 8.15
CA GLU A 138 -34.98 -29.22 8.46
C GLU A 138 -36.00 -29.54 7.36
N LEU A 139 -35.59 -29.48 6.09
CA LEU A 139 -36.48 -29.58 4.92
C LEU A 139 -36.19 -30.83 4.07
N GLY A 140 -34.92 -31.24 4.03
CA GLY A 140 -34.39 -32.23 3.11
C GLY A 140 -34.07 -31.62 1.74
N LEU A 141 -32.88 -31.92 1.20
CA LEU A 141 -32.41 -31.36 -0.08
C LEU A 141 -33.32 -31.74 -1.26
N GLN A 142 -34.08 -32.83 -1.16
CA GLN A 142 -35.01 -33.29 -2.19
C GLN A 142 -36.18 -32.32 -2.44
N ARG A 143 -36.48 -31.43 -1.49
CA ARG A 143 -37.49 -30.37 -1.65
C ARG A 143 -37.00 -29.17 -2.45
N LEU A 144 -35.68 -29.04 -2.65
CA LEU A 144 -35.12 -27.99 -3.48
C LEU A 144 -35.41 -28.28 -4.97
N PRO A 145 -35.63 -27.23 -5.79
CA PRO A 145 -35.64 -27.37 -7.24
C PRO A 145 -34.35 -28.07 -7.72
N LYS A 146 -34.48 -28.97 -8.71
CA LYS A 146 -33.38 -29.81 -9.21
C LYS A 146 -32.04 -29.06 -9.40
N PRO A 147 -31.98 -27.87 -10.02
CA PRO A 147 -30.71 -27.15 -10.21
C PRO A 147 -30.07 -26.63 -8.92
N LEU A 148 -30.86 -26.40 -7.86
CA LEU A 148 -30.34 -26.00 -6.54
C LEU A 148 -29.92 -27.22 -5.73
N ARG A 149 -30.65 -28.32 -5.85
CA ARG A 149 -30.28 -29.59 -5.21
C ARG A 149 -28.93 -30.10 -5.71
N GLU A 150 -28.76 -30.19 -7.02
CA GLU A 150 -27.48 -30.60 -7.64
C GLU A 150 -26.34 -29.67 -7.20
N MET A 151 -26.61 -28.37 -7.08
CA MET A 151 -25.61 -27.43 -6.60
C MET A 151 -25.25 -27.65 -5.12
N ALA A 152 -26.25 -27.93 -4.29
CA ALA A 152 -26.07 -28.21 -2.87
C ALA A 152 -25.25 -29.49 -2.65
N GLU A 153 -25.58 -30.56 -3.39
CA GLU A 153 -24.88 -31.85 -3.33
C GLU A 153 -23.41 -31.70 -3.73
N ILE A 154 -23.13 -31.10 -4.90
CA ILE A 154 -21.74 -30.88 -5.36
C ILE A 154 -20.98 -29.98 -4.39
N ARG A 155 -21.62 -28.96 -3.80
CA ARG A 155 -20.94 -28.07 -2.86
C ARG A 155 -20.57 -28.77 -1.54
N LEU A 156 -21.37 -29.75 -1.10
CA LEU A 156 -21.03 -30.58 0.06
C LEU A 156 -19.94 -31.59 -0.24
N GLU A 157 -19.96 -32.16 -1.46
CA GLU A 157 -18.95 -33.12 -1.91
C GLU A 157 -17.58 -32.45 -2.14
N TYR A 158 -17.59 -31.21 -2.64
CA TYR A 158 -16.40 -30.42 -2.98
C TYR A 158 -16.37 -29.08 -2.22
N PRO A 159 -16.15 -29.09 -0.89
CA PRO A 159 -16.21 -27.89 -0.05
C PRO A 159 -14.98 -26.97 -0.21
N ASP A 160 -13.89 -27.43 -0.81
CA ASP A 160 -12.69 -26.59 -0.99
C ASP A 160 -12.59 -26.01 -2.41
N GLU A 161 -13.41 -26.50 -3.34
CA GLU A 161 -13.41 -26.06 -4.73
C GLU A 161 -13.97 -24.64 -4.90
N SER A 162 -13.42 -23.90 -5.85
CA SER A 162 -13.90 -22.57 -6.20
C SER A 162 -15.23 -22.64 -6.95
N LEU A 163 -15.93 -21.50 -7.00
CA LEU A 163 -17.17 -21.37 -7.76
C LEU A 163 -17.02 -21.70 -9.27
N LYS A 164 -15.80 -21.62 -9.81
CA LYS A 164 -15.54 -21.96 -11.21
C LYS A 164 -15.44 -23.48 -11.35
N GLU A 165 -14.64 -24.14 -10.52
CA GLU A 165 -14.47 -25.59 -10.52
C GLU A 165 -15.80 -26.31 -10.25
N LEU A 166 -16.57 -25.85 -9.26
CA LEU A 166 -17.94 -26.35 -9.00
C LEU A 166 -18.85 -26.27 -10.24
N GLY A 167 -18.69 -25.24 -11.05
CA GLY A 167 -19.45 -25.03 -12.28
C GLY A 167 -19.03 -25.96 -13.42
N GLU A 168 -17.77 -26.40 -13.43
CA GLU A 168 -17.23 -27.35 -14.40
C GLU A 168 -17.61 -28.80 -14.08
N ILE A 169 -17.88 -29.11 -12.81
CA ILE A 169 -18.37 -30.41 -12.33
C ILE A 169 -19.87 -30.60 -12.64
N LEU A 170 -20.66 -29.52 -12.65
CA LEU A 170 -22.09 -29.56 -12.97
C LEU A 170 -22.36 -30.03 -14.41
N GLU A 171 -23.45 -30.77 -14.59
CA GLU A 171 -23.97 -31.16 -15.91
C GLU A 171 -25.42 -30.67 -16.09
N PRO A 172 -25.71 -29.73 -17.01
CA PRO A 172 -24.76 -29.05 -17.89
C PRO A 172 -23.85 -28.07 -17.15
N LYS A 173 -22.65 -27.86 -17.68
CA LYS A 173 -21.66 -26.92 -17.12
C LYS A 173 -22.24 -25.53 -16.94
N VAL A 174 -21.89 -24.89 -15.83
CA VAL A 174 -22.40 -23.57 -15.45
C VAL A 174 -21.22 -22.62 -15.19
N GLY A 175 -21.28 -21.41 -15.73
CA GLY A 175 -20.27 -20.40 -15.43
C GLY A 175 -20.31 -19.96 -13.96
N LYS A 176 -19.20 -19.39 -13.46
CA LYS A 176 -19.02 -18.88 -12.09
C LYS A 176 -20.23 -18.08 -11.57
N SER A 177 -20.78 -17.17 -12.38
CA SER A 177 -21.94 -16.35 -11.98
C SER A 177 -23.22 -17.18 -11.78
N GLY A 178 -23.43 -18.23 -12.57
CA GLY A 178 -24.57 -19.12 -12.43
C GLY A 178 -24.49 -19.97 -11.16
N VAL A 179 -23.30 -20.49 -10.85
CA VAL A 179 -23.00 -21.18 -9.57
C VAL A 179 -23.27 -20.26 -8.39
N ASN A 180 -22.69 -19.05 -8.41
CA ASN A 180 -22.89 -18.05 -7.36
C ASN A 180 -24.38 -17.72 -7.15
N HIS A 181 -25.15 -17.58 -8.24
CA HIS A 181 -26.58 -17.30 -8.15
C HIS A 181 -27.36 -18.44 -7.48
N ARG A 182 -27.04 -19.70 -7.82
CA ARG A 182 -27.66 -20.88 -7.19
C ARG A 182 -27.34 -20.95 -5.70
N LEU A 183 -26.07 -20.78 -5.33
CA LEU A 183 -25.65 -20.79 -3.92
C LEU A 183 -26.29 -19.65 -3.11
N ARG A 184 -26.40 -18.44 -3.67
CA ARG A 184 -27.12 -17.34 -3.02
C ARG A 184 -28.61 -17.65 -2.80
N LYS A 185 -29.26 -18.37 -3.72
CA LYS A 185 -30.65 -18.81 -3.52
C LYS A 185 -30.75 -19.83 -2.38
N ILE A 186 -29.80 -20.76 -2.31
CA ILE A 186 -29.72 -21.75 -1.23
C ILE A 186 -29.52 -21.04 0.12
N GLU A 187 -28.58 -20.09 0.22
CA GLU A 187 -28.36 -19.30 1.43
C GLU A 187 -29.64 -18.55 1.85
N LYS A 188 -30.40 -17.98 0.90
CA LYS A 188 -31.70 -17.33 1.20
C LYS A 188 -32.74 -18.30 1.79
N ILE A 189 -32.86 -19.51 1.23
CA ILE A 189 -33.78 -20.53 1.75
C ILE A 189 -33.37 -20.92 3.17
N ALA A 190 -32.06 -21.08 3.42
CA ALA A 190 -31.55 -21.36 4.76
C ALA A 190 -31.83 -20.21 5.74
N ASP A 191 -31.71 -18.95 5.30
CA ASP A 191 -32.04 -17.78 6.11
C ASP A 191 -33.53 -17.68 6.44
N GLU A 192 -34.42 -18.06 5.53
CA GLU A 192 -35.86 -18.16 5.78
C GLU A 192 -36.17 -19.23 6.84
N LEU A 193 -35.51 -20.39 6.76
CA LEU A 193 -35.61 -21.45 7.78
C LEU A 193 -35.11 -20.97 9.16
N ARG A 194 -33.99 -20.24 9.23
CA ARG A 194 -33.47 -19.68 10.50
C ARG A 194 -34.46 -18.72 11.17
N LYS A 195 -35.27 -18.01 10.38
CA LYS A 195 -36.26 -17.05 10.87
C LYS A 195 -37.62 -17.69 11.21
N GLY A 196 -37.77 -19.00 11.00
CA GLY A 196 -39.04 -19.72 11.20
C GLY A 196 -40.11 -19.38 10.15
N GLY A 197 -39.70 -18.99 8.94
CA GLY A 197 -40.59 -18.43 7.91
C GLY A 197 -41.14 -19.42 6.87
N LEU A 198 -41.08 -20.73 7.12
CA LEU A 198 -41.56 -21.79 6.21
C LEU A 198 -42.45 -22.79 6.95
#